data_AF-A0A958FD26-F1
#
_entry.id   AF-A0A958FD26-F1
#
_cell.length_a   1.000
_cell.length_b   1.000
_cell.length_c   1.000
_cell.angle_alpha   90.00
_cell.angle_beta   90.00
_cell.angle_gamma   90.00
#
_symmetry.space_group_name_H-M   'P 1'
#
loop_
_entity.id
_entity.type
_entity.pdbx_description
1 polymer ?
#
loop_
_entity_poly.entity_id
_entity_poly.type
_entity_poly.pdbx_seq_one_letter_code
_entity_poly.pdbx_strand_id
1 'polypeptide(L)'
;GFDPLLPFVLLSPFLLIYWFYDQQQQARQLLPELAGPLGLAASAPGIALAAGWNWPAAAMLWVILTARSIPSILYVRARLRLEKGQPFQPWWSHGSHLVALATLTLLAGDGRVPWLAVAAAGILLIRAVGGLSSLRKSIKAKQVGFQEIAYGLIYVLLAAMGYWWGI
;
A
#
# COMPACT_ATOMS: atom_id res chain seq x y z
N GLY A 1 5.34 -16.27 23.15
CA GLY A 1 5.64 -17.29 22.11
C GLY A 1 6.49 -16.68 21.02
N PHE A 2 6.93 -17.46 20.04
CA PHE A 2 7.61 -16.97 18.82
C PHE A 2 6.64 -16.40 17.78
N ASP A 3 5.35 -16.32 18.11
CA ASP A 3 4.28 -15.85 17.23
C ASP A 3 4.53 -14.48 16.60
N PRO A 4 5.11 -13.48 17.31
CA PRO A 4 5.45 -12.19 16.70
C PRO A 4 6.48 -12.25 15.58
N LEU A 5 7.27 -13.32 15.49
CA LEU A 5 8.29 -13.50 14.44
C LEU A 5 7.71 -14.15 13.19
N LEU A 6 6.57 -14.85 13.30
CA LEU A 6 5.98 -15.59 12.19
C LEU A 6 5.63 -14.72 10.97
N PRO A 7 5.11 -13.48 11.10
CA PRO A 7 4.89 -12.62 9.92
C PRO A 7 6.16 -12.36 9.12
N PHE A 8 7.31 -12.21 9.80
CA PHE A 8 8.59 -12.00 9.12
C PHE A 8 9.05 -13.25 8.38
N VAL A 9 8.82 -14.43 8.94
CA VAL A 9 9.15 -15.71 8.27
C VAL A 9 8.26 -15.88 7.04
N LEU A 10 6.95 -15.68 7.17
CA LEU A 10 5.98 -15.83 6.07
C LEU A 10 6.25 -14.85 4.93
N LEU A 11 6.66 -13.63 5.24
CA LEU A 11 6.92 -12.57 4.28
C LEU A 11 8.39 -12.44 3.88
N SER A 12 9.24 -13.33 4.40
CA SER A 12 10.66 -13.41 4.03
C SER A 12 10.89 -13.61 2.52
N PRO A 13 10.06 -14.33 1.74
CA PRO A 13 10.26 -14.41 0.29
C PRO A 13 10.25 -13.04 -0.38
N PHE A 14 9.39 -12.11 0.05
CA PHE A 14 9.36 -10.75 -0.48
C PHE A 14 10.64 -9.97 -0.13
N LEU A 15 11.11 -10.10 1.12
CA LEU A 15 12.35 -9.47 1.56
C LEU A 15 13.58 -10.03 0.82
N LEU A 16 13.61 -11.34 0.57
CA LEU A 16 14.67 -12.01 -0.19
C LEU A 16 14.67 -11.57 -1.65
N ILE A 17 13.50 -11.48 -2.30
CA ILE A 17 13.37 -10.93 -3.65
C ILE A 17 13.90 -9.50 -3.69
N TYR A 18 13.47 -8.64 -2.76
CA TYR A 18 13.96 -7.26 -2.68
C TYR A 18 15.48 -7.22 -2.55
N TRP A 19 16.03 -7.97 -1.58
CA TRP A 19 17.47 -8.01 -1.31
C TRP A 19 18.27 -8.51 -2.51
N PHE A 20 17.85 -9.60 -3.16
CA PHE A 20 18.54 -10.17 -4.32
C PHE A 20 18.65 -9.18 -5.50
N TYR A 21 17.60 -8.40 -5.75
CA TYR A 21 17.60 -7.39 -6.81
C TYR A 21 18.34 -6.11 -6.41
N ASP A 22 18.31 -5.75 -5.13
CA ASP A 22 19.05 -4.59 -4.61
C ASP A 22 20.56 -4.78 -4.74
N GLN A 23 21.06 -5.99 -4.44
CA GLN A 23 22.47 -6.35 -4.66
C GLN A 23 22.92 -6.22 -6.12
N GLN A 24 21.97 -6.29 -7.07
CA GLN A 24 22.22 -6.13 -8.50
C GLN A 24 22.00 -4.70 -9.01
N GLN A 25 21.74 -3.73 -8.11
CA GLN A 25 21.34 -2.35 -8.43
C GLN A 25 20.05 -2.26 -9.27
N GLN A 26 19.21 -3.29 -9.19
CA GLN A 26 17.96 -3.42 -9.92
C GLN A 26 16.73 -3.14 -9.05
N ALA A 27 16.89 -2.51 -7.90
CA ALA A 27 15.79 -2.15 -6.99
C ALA A 27 14.69 -1.30 -7.65
N ARG A 28 15.01 -0.60 -8.75
CA ARG A 28 14.05 0.18 -9.55
C ARG A 28 13.25 -0.64 -10.56
N GLN A 29 13.37 -1.96 -10.56
CA GLN A 29 12.46 -2.83 -11.32
C GLN A 29 11.14 -3.01 -10.57
N LEU A 30 10.06 -3.34 -11.30
CA LEU A 30 8.72 -3.39 -10.71
C LEU A 30 8.63 -4.41 -9.57
N LEU A 31 9.21 -5.59 -9.78
CA LEU A 31 9.14 -6.70 -8.82
C LEU A 31 9.76 -6.33 -7.46
N PRO A 32 11.03 -5.89 -7.36
CA PRO A 32 11.61 -5.48 -6.08
C PRO A 32 10.94 -4.23 -5.50
N GLU A 33 10.49 -3.29 -6.34
CA GLU A 33 9.79 -2.09 -5.88
C GLU A 33 8.45 -2.41 -5.20
N LEU A 34 7.78 -3.51 -5.60
CA LEU A 34 6.62 -4.07 -4.90
C LEU A 34 7.03 -4.93 -3.69
N ALA A 35 8.02 -5.82 -3.86
CA ALA A 35 8.40 -6.79 -2.84
C ALA A 35 8.91 -6.13 -1.56
N GLY A 36 9.70 -5.05 -1.66
CA GLY A 36 10.23 -4.34 -0.49
C GLY A 36 9.13 -3.88 0.47
N PRO A 37 8.18 -3.03 0.03
CA PRO A 37 7.07 -2.58 0.87
C PRO A 37 6.17 -3.70 1.40
N LEU A 38 5.92 -4.75 0.60
CA LEU A 38 5.12 -5.91 1.04
C LEU A 38 5.79 -6.71 2.16
N GLY A 39 7.11 -6.90 2.06
CA GLY A 39 7.92 -7.53 3.10
C GLY A 39 8.03 -6.66 4.35
N LEU A 40 8.30 -5.36 4.20
CA LEU A 40 8.40 -4.43 5.32
C LEU A 40 7.07 -4.24 6.07
N ALA A 41 5.94 -4.41 5.37
CA ALA A 41 4.61 -4.41 6.00
C ALA A 41 4.42 -5.55 7.02
N ALA A 42 5.28 -6.57 7.05
CA ALA A 42 5.31 -7.60 8.10
C ALA A 42 5.51 -7.05 9.51
N SER A 43 6.12 -5.86 9.62
CA SER A 43 6.33 -5.19 10.90
C SER A 43 5.02 -4.93 11.65
N ALA A 44 3.96 -4.53 10.96
CA ALA A 44 2.66 -4.23 11.59
C ALA A 44 1.99 -5.44 12.27
N PRO A 45 1.76 -6.59 11.61
CA PRO A 45 1.26 -7.78 12.28
C PRO A 45 2.22 -8.29 13.36
N GLY A 46 3.54 -8.21 13.15
CA GLY A 46 4.53 -8.62 14.16
C GLY A 46 4.42 -7.83 15.45
N ILE A 47 4.30 -6.49 15.35
CA ILE A 47 4.07 -5.59 16.50
C ILE A 47 2.72 -5.89 17.17
N ALA A 48 1.65 -6.10 16.39
CA ALA A 48 0.33 -6.39 16.94
C ALA A 48 0.29 -7.72 17.71
N LEU A 49 0.90 -8.78 17.16
CA LEU A 49 1.05 -10.07 17.84
C LEU A 49 1.89 -9.94 19.11
N ALA A 50 2.96 -9.14 19.09
CA ALA A 50 3.75 -8.85 20.28
C ALA A 50 2.93 -8.12 21.36
N ALA A 51 1.96 -7.29 20.95
CA ALA A 51 1.01 -6.64 21.82
C ALA A 51 -0.17 -7.54 22.26
N GLY A 52 -0.14 -8.84 21.94
CA GLY A 52 -1.16 -9.82 22.37
C GLY A 52 -2.41 -9.88 21.48
N TRP A 53 -2.39 -9.28 20.29
CA TRP A 53 -3.50 -9.41 19.35
C TRP A 53 -3.62 -10.84 18.83
N ASN A 54 -4.81 -11.24 18.41
CA ASN A 54 -5.00 -12.50 17.71
C ASN A 54 -4.47 -12.43 16.27
N TRP A 55 -4.20 -13.60 15.70
CA TRP A 55 -3.67 -13.75 14.34
C TRP A 55 -4.52 -13.09 13.25
N PRO A 56 -5.85 -13.33 13.19
CA PRO A 56 -6.69 -12.72 12.17
C PRO A 56 -6.62 -11.18 12.19
N ALA A 57 -6.73 -10.55 13.36
CA ALA A 57 -6.68 -9.10 13.48
C ALA A 57 -5.31 -8.54 13.10
N ALA A 58 -4.22 -9.19 13.53
CA ALA A 58 -2.87 -8.81 13.15
C ALA A 58 -2.67 -8.88 11.63
N ALA A 59 -3.12 -9.97 10.99
CA ALA A 59 -3.00 -10.15 9.55
C ALA A 59 -3.74 -9.07 8.74
N MET A 60 -4.86 -8.54 9.26
CA MET A 60 -5.59 -7.44 8.60
C MET A 60 -4.77 -6.15 8.52
N LEU A 61 -3.85 -5.89 9.45
CA LEU A 61 -2.94 -4.74 9.35
C LEU A 61 -2.03 -4.85 8.14
N TRP A 62 -1.54 -6.06 7.83
CA TRP A 62 -0.78 -6.30 6.61
C TRP A 62 -1.64 -6.08 5.37
N VAL A 63 -2.88 -6.59 5.35
CA VAL A 63 -3.81 -6.37 4.23
C VAL A 63 -4.07 -4.88 3.98
N ILE A 64 -4.33 -4.09 5.03
CA ILE A 64 -4.52 -2.64 4.93
C ILE A 64 -3.28 -1.96 4.33
N LEU A 65 -2.08 -2.28 4.83
CA LEU A 65 -0.84 -1.67 4.33
C LEU A 65 -0.54 -2.07 2.89
N THR A 66 -0.76 -3.32 2.51
CA THR A 66 -0.53 -3.81 1.14
C THR A 66 -1.53 -3.23 0.14
N ALA A 67 -2.80 -3.12 0.54
CA ALA A 67 -3.86 -2.48 -0.22
C ALA A 67 -3.57 -1.01 -0.53
N ARG A 68 -2.72 -0.33 0.26
CA ARG A 68 -2.23 1.02 -0.03
C ARG A 68 -0.90 1.03 -0.79
N SER A 69 0.04 0.15 -0.44
CA SER A 69 1.39 0.15 -1.03
C SER A 69 1.39 -0.21 -2.51
N ILE A 70 0.73 -1.32 -2.90
CA ILE A 70 0.73 -1.77 -4.31
C ILE A 70 0.16 -0.69 -5.25
N PRO A 71 -1.03 -0.12 -4.99
CA PRO A 71 -1.59 0.86 -5.90
C PRO A 71 -0.81 2.17 -5.90
N SER A 72 -0.26 2.60 -4.76
CA SER A 72 0.60 3.78 -4.67
C SER A 72 1.85 3.65 -5.54
N ILE A 73 2.55 2.51 -5.50
CA ILE A 73 3.74 2.25 -6.33
C ILE A 73 3.39 2.31 -7.83
N LEU A 74 2.32 1.62 -8.23
CA LEU A 74 1.88 1.61 -9.63
C LEU A 74 1.44 3.00 -10.10
N TYR A 75 0.76 3.77 -9.24
CA TYR A 75 0.41 5.16 -9.51
C TYR A 75 1.64 6.04 -9.68
N VAL A 76 2.60 6.00 -8.76
CA VAL A 76 3.81 6.82 -8.82
C VAL A 76 4.60 6.51 -10.09
N ARG A 77 4.76 5.22 -10.42
CA ARG A 77 5.42 4.81 -11.66
C ARG A 77 4.73 5.37 -12.90
N ALA A 78 3.41 5.22 -12.99
CA ALA A 78 2.62 5.76 -14.08
C ALA A 78 2.75 7.29 -14.14
N ARG A 79 2.64 7.97 -12.99
CA ARG A 79 2.72 9.43 -12.87
C ARG A 79 4.09 9.95 -13.29
N LEU A 80 5.18 9.33 -12.84
CA LEU A 80 6.54 9.75 -13.21
C LEU A 80 6.83 9.54 -14.70
N ARG A 81 6.35 8.44 -15.31
CA ARG A 81 6.47 8.23 -16.77
C ARG A 81 5.69 9.29 -17.52
N LEU A 82 4.48 9.59 -17.06
CA LEU A 82 3.60 10.59 -17.63
C LEU A 82 4.20 12.02 -17.56
N GLU A 83 4.83 12.41 -16.45
CA GLU A 83 5.55 13.69 -16.35
C GLU A 83 6.80 13.74 -17.24
N LYS A 84 7.40 12.59 -17.56
CA LYS A 84 8.54 12.47 -18.49
C LYS A 84 8.11 12.36 -19.96
N GLY A 85 6.81 12.44 -20.27
CA GLY A 85 6.30 12.24 -21.63
C GLY A 85 6.51 10.81 -22.18
N GLN A 86 6.78 9.84 -21.32
CA GLN A 86 7.00 8.46 -21.71
C GLN A 86 5.66 7.72 -21.86
N PRO A 87 5.59 6.70 -22.75
CA PRO A 87 4.40 5.86 -22.84
C PRO A 87 4.13 5.23 -21.47
N PHE A 88 2.87 5.24 -21.04
CA PHE A 88 2.44 4.65 -19.78
C PHE A 88 1.04 4.06 -19.94
N GLN A 89 0.68 3.14 -19.05
CA GLN A 89 -0.62 2.49 -19.05
C GLN A 89 -1.33 2.79 -17.71
N PRO A 90 -2.39 3.61 -17.69
CA PRO A 90 -3.07 3.98 -16.46
C PRO A 90 -3.85 2.82 -15.82
N TRP A 91 -4.20 1.80 -16.61
CA TRP A 91 -5.07 0.71 -16.15
C TRP A 91 -4.46 -0.10 -15.01
N TRP A 92 -3.14 -0.31 -14.98
CA TRP A 92 -2.48 -1.00 -13.86
C TRP A 92 -2.63 -0.24 -12.54
N SER A 93 -2.54 1.10 -12.60
CA SER A 93 -2.76 1.96 -11.45
C SER A 93 -4.23 1.93 -11.02
N HIS A 94 -5.17 2.16 -11.93
CA HIS A 94 -6.60 2.18 -11.57
C HIS A 94 -7.10 0.80 -11.13
N GLY A 95 -6.73 -0.26 -11.84
CA GLY A 95 -7.11 -1.64 -11.54
C GLY A 95 -6.62 -2.08 -10.16
N SER A 96 -5.38 -1.77 -9.79
CA SER A 96 -4.88 -2.09 -8.44
C SER A 96 -5.60 -1.31 -7.34
N HIS A 97 -5.95 -0.04 -7.57
CA HIS A 97 -6.78 0.73 -6.63
C HIS A 97 -8.20 0.14 -6.50
N LEU A 98 -8.81 -0.29 -7.61
CA LEU A 98 -10.14 -0.92 -7.60
C LEU A 98 -10.10 -2.26 -6.86
N VAL A 99 -9.09 -3.10 -7.10
CA VAL A 99 -8.91 -4.37 -6.38
C VAL A 99 -8.69 -4.13 -4.89
N ALA A 100 -7.85 -3.16 -4.53
CA ALA A 100 -7.64 -2.78 -3.13
C ALA A 100 -8.92 -2.28 -2.47
N LEU A 101 -9.67 -1.40 -3.13
CA LEU A 101 -10.93 -0.88 -2.63
C LEU A 101 -11.95 -2.01 -2.44
N ALA A 102 -12.15 -2.85 -3.45
CA ALA A 102 -13.08 -3.99 -3.37
C ALA A 102 -12.70 -4.96 -2.24
N THR A 103 -11.39 -5.29 -2.11
CA THR A 103 -10.90 -6.16 -1.04
C THR A 103 -11.20 -5.58 0.33
N LEU A 104 -10.92 -4.29 0.54
CA LEU A 104 -11.19 -3.62 1.82
C LEU A 104 -12.70 -3.49 2.08
N THR A 105 -13.52 -3.23 1.07
CA THR A 105 -14.98 -3.18 1.21
C THR A 105 -15.55 -4.53 1.65
N LEU A 106 -15.10 -5.63 1.02
CA LEU A 106 -15.54 -6.97 1.41
C LEU A 106 -15.15 -7.30 2.85
N LEU A 107 -13.90 -6.99 3.24
CA LEU A 107 -13.43 -7.23 4.61
C LEU A 107 -14.10 -6.32 5.64
N ALA A 108 -14.48 -5.10 5.26
CA ALA A 108 -15.24 -4.18 6.11
C ALA A 108 -16.68 -4.63 6.30
N GLY A 109 -17.31 -5.21 5.26
CA GLY A 109 -18.62 -5.86 5.35
C GLY A 109 -18.65 -7.00 6.37
N ASP A 110 -17.53 -7.72 6.51
CA ASP A 110 -17.34 -8.77 7.52
C ASP A 110 -16.90 -8.24 8.91
N GLY A 111 -16.73 -6.91 9.06
CA GLY A 111 -16.24 -6.28 10.31
C GLY A 111 -14.77 -6.56 10.64
N ARG A 112 -13.96 -7.03 9.69
CA ARG A 112 -12.53 -7.36 9.91
C ARG A 112 -11.61 -6.16 9.76
N VAL A 113 -12.04 -5.15 9.01
CA VAL A 113 -11.33 -3.88 8.83
C VAL A 113 -12.31 -2.72 8.92
N PRO A 114 -11.86 -1.53 9.38
CA PRO A 114 -12.73 -0.36 9.51
C PRO A 114 -13.15 0.22 8.15
N TRP A 115 -14.37 0.73 8.06
CA TRP A 115 -14.88 1.47 6.89
C TRP A 115 -14.06 2.72 6.60
N LEU A 116 -13.40 3.32 7.60
CA LEU A 116 -12.46 4.42 7.35
C LEU A 116 -11.25 4.00 6.51
N ALA A 117 -10.83 2.72 6.54
CA ALA A 117 -9.80 2.22 5.62
C ALA A 117 -10.32 2.13 4.17
N VAL A 118 -11.61 1.80 3.99
CA VAL A 118 -12.28 1.82 2.68
C VAL A 118 -12.38 3.24 2.15
N ALA A 119 -12.80 4.19 2.98
CA ALA A 119 -12.85 5.60 2.62
C ALA A 119 -11.46 6.13 2.22
N ALA A 120 -10.42 5.79 2.99
CA ALA A 120 -9.04 6.14 2.68
C ALA A 120 -8.58 5.56 1.33
N ALA A 121 -8.92 4.30 1.02
CA ALA A 121 -8.63 3.70 -0.29
C ALA A 121 -9.39 4.40 -1.43
N GLY A 122 -10.63 4.83 -1.19
CA GLY A 122 -11.42 5.62 -2.13
C GLY A 122 -10.78 6.97 -2.45
N ILE A 123 -10.25 7.67 -1.43
CA ILE A 123 -9.50 8.92 -1.62
C ILE A 123 -8.27 8.68 -2.51
N LEU A 124 -7.52 7.59 -2.30
CA LEU A 124 -6.37 7.24 -3.13
C LEU A 124 -6.77 6.93 -4.57
N LEU A 125 -7.88 6.23 -4.79
CA LEU A 125 -8.43 5.95 -6.13
C LEU A 125 -8.81 7.24 -6.86
N ILE A 126 -9.57 8.13 -6.20
CA ILE A 126 -9.97 9.42 -6.78
C ILE A 126 -8.72 10.23 -7.16
N ARG A 127 -7.73 10.28 -6.26
CA ARG A 127 -6.45 10.92 -6.50
C ARG A 127 -5.70 10.28 -7.67
N ALA A 128 -5.70 8.95 -7.80
CA ALA A 128 -5.04 8.26 -8.90
C ALA A 128 -5.68 8.59 -10.25
N VAL A 129 -7.01 8.56 -10.32
CA VAL A 129 -7.78 8.92 -11.53
C VAL A 129 -7.54 10.37 -11.92
N GLY A 130 -7.67 11.31 -10.98
CA GLY A 130 -7.39 12.72 -11.24
C GLY A 130 -5.92 12.98 -11.60
N GLY A 131 -5.01 12.28 -10.93
CA GLY A 131 -3.57 12.41 -11.09
C GLY A 131 -3.03 11.83 -12.41
N LEU A 132 -3.71 10.88 -13.02
CA LEU A 132 -3.33 10.33 -14.33
C LEU A 132 -4.18 10.88 -15.49
N SER A 133 -5.13 11.77 -15.20
CA SER A 133 -5.99 12.40 -16.21
C SER A 133 -5.24 13.43 -17.07
N SER A 134 -5.87 13.84 -18.17
CA SER A 134 -5.44 14.98 -19.00
C SER A 134 -5.54 16.32 -18.27
N LEU A 135 -6.40 16.42 -17.24
CA LEU A 135 -6.62 17.62 -16.44
C LEU A 135 -5.60 17.81 -15.31
N ARG A 136 -4.65 16.88 -15.18
CA ARG A 136 -3.66 16.94 -14.12
C ARG A 136 -2.77 18.19 -14.24
N LYS A 137 -2.35 18.73 -13.10
CA LYS A 137 -1.28 19.75 -13.04
C LYS A 137 0.08 19.06 -13.11
N SER A 138 1.00 19.49 -13.97
CA SER A 138 2.37 18.97 -13.99
C SER A 138 3.07 19.31 -12.68
N ILE A 139 3.76 18.33 -12.10
CA ILE A 139 4.44 18.45 -10.80
C ILE A 139 5.79 17.73 -10.84
N LYS A 140 6.74 18.22 -10.04
CA LYS A 140 8.07 17.63 -9.94
C LYS A 140 8.01 16.26 -9.26
N ALA A 141 8.89 15.33 -9.64
CA ALA A 141 8.99 14.01 -9.02
C ALA A 141 9.10 14.06 -7.47
N LYS A 142 9.85 15.04 -6.94
CA LYS A 142 9.96 15.28 -5.50
C LYS A 142 8.59 15.56 -4.85
N GLN A 143 7.74 16.34 -5.51
CA GLN A 143 6.40 16.68 -4.99
C GLN A 143 5.49 15.45 -4.97
N VAL A 144 5.57 14.59 -5.99
CA VAL A 144 4.85 13.30 -5.99
C VAL A 144 5.27 12.47 -4.78
N GLY A 145 6.58 12.35 -4.50
CA GLY A 145 7.07 11.62 -3.34
C GLY A 145 6.54 12.15 -2.01
N PHE A 146 6.58 13.47 -1.80
CA PHE A 146 6.01 14.09 -0.59
C PHE A 146 4.50 13.88 -0.47
N GLN A 147 3.76 13.95 -1.58
CA GLN A 147 2.33 13.65 -1.59
C GLN A 147 2.05 12.22 -1.16
N GLU A 148 2.82 11.23 -1.65
CA GLU A 148 2.62 9.83 -1.24
C GLU A 148 2.90 9.60 0.25
N ILE A 149 3.86 10.33 0.83
CA ILE A 149 4.11 10.27 2.28
C ILE A 149 2.91 10.85 3.03
N ALA A 150 2.41 12.03 2.62
CA ALA A 150 1.28 12.68 3.26
C ALA A 150 -0.01 11.85 3.16
N TYR A 151 -0.39 11.43 1.95
CA TYR A 151 -1.53 10.53 1.72
C TYR A 151 -1.36 9.22 2.47
N GLY A 152 -0.12 8.75 2.57
CA GLY A 152 0.21 7.57 3.33
C GLY A 152 -0.05 7.65 4.81
N LEU A 153 0.41 8.74 5.42
CA LEU A 153 0.15 9.03 6.82
C LEU A 153 -1.35 9.17 7.07
N ILE A 154 -2.05 9.95 6.24
CA ILE A 154 -3.51 10.11 6.32
C ILE A 154 -4.20 8.75 6.22
N TYR A 155 -3.79 7.88 5.29
CA TYR A 155 -4.37 6.55 5.12
C TYR A 155 -4.25 5.70 6.39
N VAL A 156 -3.06 5.66 6.99
CA VAL A 156 -2.82 4.89 8.23
C VAL A 156 -3.58 5.50 9.41
N LEU A 157 -3.61 6.83 9.52
CA LEU A 157 -4.36 7.52 10.58
C LEU A 157 -5.86 7.25 10.47
N LEU A 158 -6.44 7.33 9.27
CA LEU A 158 -7.86 7.01 9.07
C LEU A 158 -8.18 5.56 9.42
N ALA A 159 -7.34 4.61 8.99
CA ALA A 159 -7.52 3.20 9.34
C ALA A 159 -7.42 2.98 10.86
N ALA A 160 -6.45 3.61 11.53
CA ALA A 160 -6.31 3.53 12.97
C ALA A 160 -7.51 4.16 13.70
N MET A 161 -7.94 5.36 13.31
CA MET A 161 -9.10 6.03 13.88
C MET A 161 -10.38 5.21 13.70
N GLY A 162 -10.58 4.59 12.54
CA GLY A 162 -11.72 3.70 12.31
C GLY A 162 -11.72 2.50 13.24
N TYR A 163 -10.54 1.91 13.46
CA TYR A 163 -10.41 0.84 14.45
C TYR A 163 -10.77 1.32 15.87
N TRP A 164 -10.26 2.49 16.29
CA TRP A 164 -10.53 3.05 17.62
C TRP A 164 -11.99 3.47 17.82
N TRP A 165 -12.67 3.93 16.78
CA TRP A 165 -14.07 4.36 16.83
C TRP A 165 -15.07 3.25 16.50
N GLY A 166 -14.59 2.09 16.04
CA GLY A 166 -15.44 0.98 15.61
C GLY A 166 -16.21 1.28 14.31
N ILE A 167 -15.63 2.09 13.42
CA ILE A 167 -16.24 2.52 12.14
C ILE A 167 -15.42 2.04 10.97
#